data_AF-A0A5N6BX61-F1
#
_entry.id   AF-A0A5N6BX61-F1
#
_cell.length_a   1.000
_cell.length_b   1.000
_cell.length_c   1.000
_cell.angle_alpha   90.00
_cell.angle_beta   90.00
_cell.angle_gamma   90.00
#
_symmetry.space_group_name_H-M   'P 1'
#
loop_
_entity.id
_entity.type
_entity.pdbx_description
1 polymer ?
#
loop_
_entity_poly.entity_id
_entity_poly.type
_entity_poly.pdbx_seq_one_letter_code
_entity_poly.pdbx_strand_id
1 'polypeptide(L)'
;CYNDYNTDNWTWAKTQGVYNMVKDFKSRGVPIDCVGFQSHFNGQSPYPGNYRQTLQNFAALGVDVAITELDIQGGSASTYASVTNDCLAVPRCVGITVWGVRDSDSWLGANTSPLLFDSNGNKKAAYTSVLNALNAATPSTSPSPGTSPSPGTSPSPGTSPSPGGGNGSGPIRSVGSGRCLDVPNASTNDGTQLQIWDCNGQTNQTWTSTSAGELRVYGNKCLDAAGTGNGAKVQIYSCWGGDNQKWRLNSDGSIVGVQSGLCLDAVGQGTGNGTQIQLYSCWGGNNQKWTFAQ
;
A
#
# COMPACT_ATOMS: atom_id res chain seq x y z
N CYS A 1 -12.57 8.50 24.81
CA CYS A 1 -12.94 8.68 23.39
C CYS A 1 -14.35 8.16 23.16
N TYR A 2 -15.08 8.72 22.20
CA TYR A 2 -16.17 8.00 21.52
C TYR A 2 -15.56 7.07 20.47
N ASN A 3 -16.13 5.89 20.21
CA ASN A 3 -15.61 4.93 19.20
C ASN A 3 -16.75 4.22 18.49
N ASP A 4 -16.72 4.13 17.14
CA ASP A 4 -17.80 3.50 16.38
C ASP A 4 -17.38 3.13 14.93
N TYR A 5 -18.15 2.21 14.32
CA TYR A 5 -18.05 1.85 12.90
C TYR A 5 -19.01 2.66 12.03
N ASN A 6 -18.73 2.70 10.72
CA ASN A 6 -19.54 3.38 9.71
C ASN A 6 -19.74 4.88 10.00
N THR A 7 -18.74 5.49 10.64
CA THR A 7 -18.62 6.94 10.84
C THR A 7 -17.52 7.53 9.97
N ASP A 8 -17.01 6.75 9.01
CA ASP A 8 -15.82 7.04 8.21
C ASP A 8 -16.14 7.96 7.01
N ASN A 9 -17.34 7.84 6.43
CA ASN A 9 -17.76 8.62 5.26
C ASN A 9 -18.49 9.89 5.66
N TRP A 10 -17.96 11.05 5.25
CA TRP A 10 -18.51 12.35 5.64
C TRP A 10 -19.99 12.52 5.27
N THR A 11 -20.45 11.94 4.16
CA THR A 11 -21.83 12.15 3.67
C THR A 11 -22.86 11.24 4.34
N TRP A 12 -22.44 10.32 5.21
CA TRP A 12 -23.37 9.38 5.84
C TRP A 12 -24.09 9.98 7.05
N ALA A 13 -25.36 9.59 7.21
CA ALA A 13 -26.21 10.07 8.30
C ALA A 13 -25.62 9.74 9.68
N LYS A 14 -25.03 8.55 9.85
CA LYS A 14 -24.39 8.15 11.11
C LYS A 14 -23.19 9.06 11.43
N THR A 15 -22.31 9.31 10.47
CA THR A 15 -21.19 10.26 10.60
C THR A 15 -21.67 11.65 11.01
N GLN A 16 -22.69 12.18 10.35
CA GLN A 16 -23.26 13.49 10.69
C GLN A 16 -23.91 13.52 12.08
N GLY A 17 -24.60 12.44 12.48
CA GLY A 17 -25.17 12.31 13.82
C GLY A 17 -24.10 12.33 14.91
N VAL A 18 -23.03 11.55 14.74
CA VAL A 18 -21.89 11.53 15.66
C VAL A 18 -21.18 12.88 15.69
N TYR A 19 -20.97 13.51 14.53
CA TYR A 19 -20.36 14.84 14.47
C TYR A 19 -21.16 15.88 15.26
N ASN A 20 -22.49 15.89 15.09
CA ASN A 20 -23.38 16.80 15.82
C ASN A 20 -23.37 16.53 17.34
N MET A 21 -23.32 15.26 17.75
CA MET A 21 -23.19 14.88 19.16
C MET A 21 -21.86 15.39 19.75
N VAL A 22 -20.73 15.17 19.07
CA VAL A 22 -19.42 15.64 19.56
C VAL A 22 -19.37 17.17 19.58
N LYS A 23 -19.91 17.84 18.55
CA LYS A 23 -20.01 19.30 18.52
C LYS A 23 -20.83 19.84 19.70
N ASP A 24 -21.98 19.22 20.00
CA ASP A 24 -22.80 19.56 21.16
C ASP A 24 -22.01 19.37 22.48
N PHE A 25 -21.32 18.23 22.64
CA PHE A 25 -20.48 17.96 23.80
C PHE A 25 -19.42 19.05 24.01
N LYS A 26 -18.69 19.43 22.96
CA LYS A 26 -17.70 20.51 23.03
C LYS A 26 -18.36 21.85 23.36
N SER A 27 -19.53 22.14 22.82
CA SER A 27 -20.25 23.40 23.08
C SER A 27 -20.74 23.55 24.53
N ARG A 28 -21.07 22.44 25.20
CA ARG A 28 -21.57 22.43 26.59
C ARG A 28 -20.48 22.11 27.63
N GLY A 29 -19.23 21.95 27.21
CA GLY A 29 -18.12 21.59 28.10
C GLY A 29 -18.16 20.15 28.61
N VAL A 30 -18.84 19.24 27.91
CA VAL A 30 -18.80 17.80 28.21
C VAL A 30 -17.38 17.28 27.94
N PRO A 31 -16.77 16.54 28.88
CA PRO A 31 -15.41 16.03 28.72
C PRO A 31 -15.36 14.95 27.62
N ILE A 32 -14.86 15.34 26.44
CA ILE A 32 -14.54 14.46 25.33
C ILE A 32 -13.27 14.95 24.63
N ASP A 33 -12.29 14.05 24.57
CA ASP A 33 -10.95 14.36 24.09
C ASP A 33 -10.66 13.76 22.72
N CYS A 34 -11.42 12.74 22.30
CA CYS A 34 -11.10 11.97 21.10
C CYS A 34 -12.31 11.26 20.49
N VAL A 35 -12.22 11.03 19.18
CA VAL A 35 -13.13 10.20 18.38
C VAL A 35 -12.33 9.10 17.66
N GLY A 36 -12.65 7.86 17.97
CA GLY A 36 -12.15 6.66 17.33
C GLY A 36 -13.04 6.25 16.16
N PHE A 37 -12.40 6.00 15.03
CA PHE A 37 -13.02 5.46 13.82
C PHE A 37 -12.57 4.01 13.70
N GLN A 38 -13.52 3.07 13.84
CA GLN A 38 -13.17 1.65 13.76
C GLN A 38 -12.58 1.31 12.40
N SER A 39 -13.14 1.87 11.32
CA SER A 39 -12.58 1.74 9.97
C SER A 39 -12.48 0.30 9.47
N HIS A 40 -13.55 -0.46 9.71
CA HIS A 40 -13.79 -1.78 9.11
C HIS A 40 -14.24 -1.65 7.65
N PHE A 41 -13.30 -1.63 6.72
CA PHE A 41 -13.59 -1.39 5.30
C PHE A 41 -13.85 -2.70 4.53
N ASN A 42 -14.97 -2.75 3.83
CA ASN A 42 -15.41 -3.92 3.07
C ASN A 42 -16.32 -3.54 1.88
N GLY A 43 -16.87 -4.52 1.16
CA GLY A 43 -17.74 -4.25 0.00
C GLY A 43 -19.04 -3.49 0.32
N GLN A 44 -19.55 -3.59 1.56
CA GLN A 44 -20.76 -2.87 2.00
C GLN A 44 -20.43 -1.49 2.57
N SER A 45 -19.27 -1.36 3.24
CA SER A 45 -18.75 -0.12 3.81
C SER A 45 -17.35 0.15 3.27
N PRO A 46 -17.23 0.61 2.01
CA PRO A 46 -15.92 0.78 1.38
C PRO A 46 -15.19 1.99 1.97
N TYR A 47 -13.86 1.96 1.92
CA TYR A 47 -13.03 3.14 2.18
C TYR A 47 -13.50 4.30 1.29
N PRO A 48 -13.93 5.43 1.87
CA PRO A 48 -14.50 6.52 1.09
C PRO A 48 -13.43 7.55 0.69
N GLY A 49 -13.56 8.15 -0.50
CA GLY A 49 -12.63 9.20 -0.96
C GLY A 49 -12.64 10.48 -0.11
N ASN A 50 -13.58 10.62 0.83
CA ASN A 50 -13.68 11.74 1.76
C ASN A 50 -13.29 11.36 3.21
N TYR A 51 -12.64 10.21 3.44
CA TYR A 51 -12.26 9.76 4.78
C TYR A 51 -11.40 10.81 5.53
N ARG A 52 -10.37 11.36 4.86
CA ARG A 52 -9.58 12.48 5.39
C ARG A 52 -10.43 13.68 5.81
N GLN A 53 -11.44 14.05 5.01
CA GLN A 53 -12.32 15.17 5.33
C GLN A 53 -13.07 14.89 6.64
N THR A 54 -13.55 13.67 6.85
CA THR A 54 -14.17 13.25 8.10
C THR A 54 -13.23 13.46 9.28
N LEU A 55 -12.00 12.93 9.21
CA LEU A 55 -10.99 13.09 10.25
C LEU A 55 -10.70 14.57 10.56
N GLN A 56 -10.54 15.39 9.52
CA GLN A 56 -10.29 16.84 9.64
C GLN A 56 -11.45 17.57 10.31
N ASN A 57 -12.70 17.24 9.97
CA ASN A 57 -13.86 17.89 10.53
C ASN A 57 -14.02 17.59 12.02
N PHE A 58 -13.80 16.34 12.46
CA PHE A 58 -13.79 16.03 13.89
C PHE A 58 -12.60 16.69 14.60
N ALA A 59 -11.40 16.66 14.01
CA ALA A 59 -10.23 17.35 14.55
C ALA A 59 -10.47 18.86 14.75
N ALA A 60 -11.21 19.50 13.85
CA ALA A 60 -11.58 20.92 13.94
C ALA A 60 -12.52 21.25 15.11
N LEU A 61 -13.19 20.27 15.71
CA LEU A 61 -13.95 20.45 16.96
C LEU A 61 -13.05 20.49 18.21
N GLY A 62 -11.73 20.35 18.05
CA GLY A 62 -10.79 20.34 19.17
C GLY A 62 -10.79 19.03 19.95
N VAL A 63 -11.00 17.91 19.24
CA VAL A 63 -10.77 16.54 19.73
C VAL A 63 -9.69 15.89 18.87
N ASP A 64 -8.96 14.95 19.44
CA ASP A 64 -8.08 14.08 18.68
C ASP A 64 -8.89 13.03 17.91
N VAL A 65 -8.29 12.50 16.85
CA VAL A 65 -8.88 11.40 16.07
C VAL A 65 -7.95 10.20 16.09
N ALA A 66 -8.51 9.00 16.12
CA ALA A 66 -7.74 7.77 16.09
C ALA A 66 -8.40 6.78 15.14
N ILE A 67 -7.59 6.03 14.40
CA ILE A 67 -8.06 4.87 13.65
C ILE A 67 -7.85 3.66 14.56
N THR A 68 -8.92 3.05 15.02
CA THR A 68 -8.89 2.19 16.22
C THR A 68 -8.95 0.70 15.93
N GLU A 69 -9.58 0.28 14.84
CA GLU A 69 -9.88 -1.13 14.55
C GLU A 69 -9.70 -1.46 13.06
N LEU A 70 -8.68 -0.87 12.43
CA LEU A 70 -8.51 -0.93 10.98
C LEU A 70 -8.36 -2.37 10.49
N ASP A 71 -9.25 -2.74 9.56
CA ASP A 71 -9.13 -3.91 8.72
C ASP A 71 -9.77 -3.62 7.34
N ILE A 72 -9.21 -4.19 6.28
CA ILE A 72 -9.62 -3.90 4.90
C ILE A 72 -9.80 -5.22 4.17
N GLN A 73 -11.04 -5.64 3.93
CA GLN A 73 -11.34 -6.89 3.23
C GLN A 73 -10.53 -7.01 1.93
N GLY A 74 -9.82 -8.14 1.78
CA GLY A 74 -8.93 -8.42 0.65
C GLY A 74 -7.51 -7.84 0.78
N GLY A 75 -7.23 -7.05 1.82
CA GLY A 75 -5.88 -6.58 2.15
C GLY A 75 -5.28 -5.66 1.08
N SER A 76 -6.11 -4.81 0.48
CA SER A 76 -5.71 -3.87 -0.57
C SER A 76 -4.54 -2.97 -0.11
N ALA A 77 -3.38 -3.14 -0.74
CA ALA A 77 -2.17 -2.40 -0.41
C ALA A 77 -2.32 -0.89 -0.66
N SER A 78 -3.02 -0.50 -1.72
CA SER A 78 -3.30 0.90 -2.02
C SER A 78 -4.23 1.53 -0.99
N THR A 79 -5.29 0.83 -0.58
CA THR A 79 -6.23 1.34 0.41
C THR A 79 -5.58 1.50 1.79
N TYR A 80 -4.76 0.53 2.21
CA TYR A 80 -3.96 0.66 3.45
C TYR A 80 -3.03 1.88 3.42
N ALA A 81 -2.37 2.13 2.28
CA ALA A 81 -1.54 3.33 2.12
C ALA A 81 -2.37 4.62 2.16
N SER A 82 -3.55 4.64 1.54
CA SER A 82 -4.46 5.80 1.59
C SER A 82 -4.90 6.13 3.01
N VAL A 83 -5.36 5.14 3.77
CA VAL A 83 -5.75 5.31 5.18
C VAL A 83 -4.58 5.81 6.02
N THR A 84 -3.38 5.27 5.80
CA THR A 84 -2.16 5.69 6.49
C THR A 84 -1.85 7.16 6.21
N ASN A 85 -1.88 7.57 4.94
CA ASN A 85 -1.65 8.95 4.53
C ASN A 85 -2.73 9.92 5.03
N ASP A 86 -3.98 9.46 5.17
CA ASP A 86 -5.06 10.27 5.74
C ASP A 86 -4.81 10.61 7.20
N CYS A 87 -4.35 9.64 8.01
CA CYS A 87 -3.95 9.92 9.40
C CYS A 87 -2.73 10.85 9.45
N LEU A 88 -1.68 10.57 8.65
CA LEU A 88 -0.48 11.42 8.59
C LEU A 88 -0.78 12.87 8.18
N ALA A 89 -1.82 13.09 7.37
CA ALA A 89 -2.24 14.41 6.92
C ALA A 89 -3.07 15.21 7.95
N VAL A 90 -3.46 14.59 9.07
CA VAL A 90 -4.26 15.24 10.13
C VAL A 90 -3.41 15.33 11.40
N PRO A 91 -2.92 16.51 11.81
CA PRO A 91 -2.03 16.65 12.97
C PRO A 91 -2.60 16.12 14.29
N ARG A 92 -3.93 16.06 14.42
CA ARG A 92 -4.65 15.49 15.56
C ARG A 92 -4.96 14.00 15.42
N CYS A 93 -4.51 13.34 14.35
CA CYS A 93 -4.59 11.89 14.25
C CYS A 93 -3.48 11.27 15.09
N VAL A 94 -3.84 10.67 16.23
CA VAL A 94 -2.87 10.19 17.22
C VAL A 94 -2.28 8.83 16.87
N GLY A 95 -2.89 8.10 15.93
CA GLY A 95 -2.34 6.83 15.46
C GLY A 95 -3.35 5.93 14.76
N ILE A 96 -2.84 4.77 14.36
CA ILE A 96 -3.56 3.71 13.66
C ILE A 96 -3.34 2.41 14.41
N THR A 97 -4.44 1.72 14.73
CA THR A 97 -4.46 0.36 15.27
C THR A 97 -5.17 -0.53 14.28
N VAL A 98 -4.49 -1.61 13.85
CA VAL A 98 -5.11 -2.68 13.04
C VAL A 98 -5.76 -3.72 13.94
N TRP A 99 -6.90 -4.27 13.53
CA TRP A 99 -7.70 -5.16 14.39
C TRP A 99 -7.29 -6.63 14.31
N GLY A 100 -6.04 -6.89 14.66
CA GLY A 100 -5.42 -8.21 14.70
C GLY A 100 -3.98 -8.18 14.17
N VAL A 101 -3.32 -9.34 14.21
CA VAL A 101 -1.93 -9.49 13.73
C VAL A 101 -1.90 -10.16 12.37
N ARG A 102 -2.23 -11.46 12.31
CA ARG A 102 -2.31 -12.24 11.07
C ARG A 102 -3.75 -12.37 10.61
N ASP A 103 -3.95 -12.60 9.32
CA ASP A 103 -5.29 -12.89 8.77
C ASP A 103 -6.00 -14.04 9.54
N SER A 104 -5.26 -15.03 10.05
CA SER A 104 -5.78 -16.13 10.89
C SER A 104 -6.35 -15.68 12.24
N ASP A 105 -5.95 -14.51 12.72
CA ASP A 105 -6.35 -13.94 14.00
C ASP A 105 -7.53 -12.95 13.85
N SER A 106 -7.96 -12.66 12.61
CA SER A 106 -9.02 -11.69 12.34
C SER A 106 -10.40 -12.23 12.74
N TRP A 107 -11.20 -11.37 13.36
CA TRP A 107 -12.61 -11.62 13.67
C TRP A 107 -13.49 -11.81 12.41
N LEU A 108 -13.07 -11.30 11.25
CA LEU A 108 -13.74 -11.50 9.96
C LEU A 108 -13.45 -12.89 9.35
N GLY A 109 -12.52 -13.64 9.93
CA GLY A 109 -12.07 -14.94 9.45
C GLY A 109 -10.99 -14.85 8.37
N ALA A 110 -10.08 -15.84 8.38
CA ALA A 110 -8.86 -15.85 7.57
C ALA A 110 -9.08 -15.64 6.06
N ASN A 111 -10.18 -16.15 5.51
CA ASN A 111 -10.49 -16.09 4.08
C ASN A 111 -10.81 -14.68 3.58
N THR A 112 -11.07 -13.73 4.48
CA THR A 112 -11.30 -12.32 4.13
C THR A 112 -9.99 -11.55 3.93
N SER A 113 -8.86 -12.14 4.35
CA SER A 113 -7.51 -11.60 4.25
C SER A 113 -7.38 -10.10 4.55
N PRO A 114 -7.86 -9.58 5.71
CA PRO A 114 -8.04 -8.15 5.85
C PRO A 114 -6.89 -7.42 6.56
N LEU A 115 -5.90 -8.15 7.10
CA LEU A 115 -4.81 -7.62 7.93
C LEU A 115 -3.48 -7.50 7.15
N LEU A 116 -2.40 -7.15 7.83
CA LEU A 116 -1.09 -6.86 7.22
C LEU A 116 -0.18 -8.10 7.07
N PHE A 117 -0.50 -9.20 7.75
CA PHE A 117 0.23 -10.46 7.66
C PHE A 117 -0.70 -11.58 7.19
N ASP A 118 -0.20 -12.47 6.34
CA ASP A 118 -0.94 -13.68 5.95
C ASP A 118 -1.06 -14.64 7.14
N SER A 119 -1.85 -15.71 6.98
CA SER A 119 -2.06 -16.73 8.03
C SER A 119 -0.77 -17.44 8.47
N ASN A 120 0.27 -17.44 7.64
CA ASN A 120 1.57 -18.04 7.96
C ASN A 120 2.52 -17.05 8.66
N GLY A 121 2.10 -15.78 8.82
CA GLY A 121 2.90 -14.72 9.42
C GLY A 121 3.82 -14.01 8.44
N ASN A 122 3.71 -14.25 7.12
CA ASN A 122 4.46 -13.47 6.15
C ASN A 122 3.85 -12.08 6.01
N LYS A 123 4.71 -11.08 5.82
CA LYS A 123 4.30 -9.72 5.51
C LYS A 123 3.58 -9.71 4.16
N LYS A 124 2.39 -9.13 4.09
CA LYS A 124 1.65 -8.93 2.82
C LYS A 124 2.17 -7.70 2.08
N ALA A 125 1.72 -7.51 0.83
CA ALA A 125 1.98 -6.28 0.08
C ALA A 125 1.50 -5.03 0.85
N ALA A 126 0.34 -5.12 1.51
CA ALA A 126 -0.21 -4.06 2.36
C ALA A 126 0.72 -3.65 3.53
N TYR A 127 1.42 -4.60 4.16
CA TYR A 127 2.40 -4.25 5.19
C TYR A 127 3.47 -3.27 4.65
N THR A 128 3.98 -3.57 3.46
CA THR A 128 5.06 -2.77 2.87
C THR A 128 4.54 -1.42 2.41
N SER A 129 3.30 -1.33 1.92
CA SER A 129 2.70 -0.06 1.55
C SER A 129 2.49 0.87 2.76
N VAL A 130 2.03 0.33 3.90
CA VAL A 130 1.95 1.08 5.16
C VAL A 130 3.33 1.55 5.61
N LEU A 131 4.32 0.65 5.65
CA LEU A 131 5.67 1.00 6.07
C LEU A 131 6.30 2.08 5.18
N ASN A 132 6.11 1.99 3.86
CA ASN A 132 6.60 3.00 2.92
C ASN A 132 5.92 4.35 3.16
N ALA A 133 4.60 4.39 3.37
CA ALA A 133 3.87 5.62 3.65
C ALA A 133 4.35 6.29 4.95
N LEU A 134 4.54 5.50 6.02
CA LEU A 134 5.06 6.00 7.29
C LEU A 134 6.48 6.58 7.17
N ASN A 135 7.36 5.90 6.41
CA ASN A 135 8.75 6.36 6.23
C ASN A 135 8.87 7.56 5.27
N ALA A 136 7.91 7.74 4.36
CA ALA A 136 7.86 8.90 3.46
C ALA A 136 7.36 10.17 4.17
N ALA A 137 6.74 10.04 5.34
CA ALA A 137 6.31 11.18 6.13
C ALA A 137 7.54 11.97 6.60
N THR A 138 7.73 13.17 6.06
CA THR A 138 8.66 14.12 6.65
C THR A 138 8.07 14.62 7.97
N PRO A 139 8.87 14.73 9.06
CA PRO A 139 8.39 15.31 10.29
C PRO A 139 7.89 16.73 9.99
N SER A 140 6.58 16.94 10.08
CA SER A 140 6.03 18.28 10.05
C SER A 140 6.51 18.97 11.32
N THR A 141 7.51 19.85 11.19
CA THR A 141 7.85 20.81 12.24
C THR A 141 6.60 21.65 12.49
N SER A 142 5.90 21.37 13.59
CA SER A 142 4.76 22.16 14.05
C SER A 142 5.16 23.64 14.09
N PRO A 143 4.36 24.58 13.53
CA PRO A 143 4.57 25.98 13.82
C PRO A 143 4.27 26.21 15.31
N SER A 144 5.25 26.74 16.04
CA SER A 144 5.07 27.25 17.39
C SER A 144 4.07 28.42 17.38
N PRO A 145 3.21 28.60 18.41
CA PRO A 145 2.26 29.71 18.43
C PRO A 145 3.00 31.01 18.78
N GLY A 146 3.34 31.79 17.76
CA GLY A 146 4.00 33.09 17.89
C GLY A 146 3.38 34.15 16.97
N THR A 147 2.54 34.99 17.56
CA THR A 147 2.15 36.37 17.16
C THR A 147 1.88 36.71 15.68
N SER A 148 0.63 37.11 15.43
CA SER A 148 0.13 37.81 14.23
C SER A 148 1.03 38.96 13.74
N PRO A 149 1.13 39.16 12.42
CA PRO A 149 0.51 40.36 11.85
C PRO A 149 -0.31 40.13 10.54
N SER A 150 -1.07 41.18 10.22
CA SER A 150 -2.07 41.45 9.16
C SER A 150 -1.69 41.17 7.67
N PRO A 151 -2.64 41.30 6.72
CA PRO A 151 -2.77 40.44 5.54
C PRO A 151 -2.02 40.93 4.30
N GLY A 152 -1.30 40.02 3.64
CA GLY A 152 -0.64 40.23 2.36
C GLY A 152 -0.93 39.08 1.38
N THR A 153 -1.69 39.42 0.34
CA THR A 153 -1.81 38.81 -1.01
C THR A 153 -1.47 37.32 -1.20
N SER A 154 -2.55 36.57 -1.49
CA SER A 154 -2.61 35.23 -2.08
C SER A 154 -1.76 35.06 -3.35
N PRO A 155 -1.09 33.91 -3.51
CA PRO A 155 -1.04 33.21 -4.78
C PRO A 155 -1.76 31.85 -4.71
N SER A 156 -2.33 31.51 -5.87
CA SER A 156 -3.14 30.34 -6.23
C SER A 156 -2.60 28.97 -5.76
N PRO A 157 -3.46 27.94 -5.59
CA PRO A 157 -3.03 26.63 -5.11
C PRO A 157 -2.21 25.90 -6.19
N GLY A 158 -0.91 25.75 -5.93
CA GLY A 158 -0.07 24.79 -6.63
C GLY A 158 -0.49 23.38 -6.25
N THR A 159 -0.83 22.58 -7.26
CA THR A 159 -1.09 21.14 -7.16
C THR A 159 0.16 20.45 -6.63
N SER A 160 0.19 20.15 -5.33
CA SER A 160 1.10 19.17 -4.76
C SER A 160 0.68 17.78 -5.27
N PRO A 161 1.57 17.00 -5.92
CA PRO A 161 1.26 15.63 -6.24
C PRO A 161 1.19 14.86 -4.93
N SER A 162 -0.03 14.57 -4.49
CA SER A 162 -0.26 13.48 -3.54
C SER A 162 0.47 12.25 -4.10
N PRO A 163 1.35 11.56 -3.36
CA PRO A 163 1.84 10.24 -3.76
C PRO A 163 0.64 9.29 -3.62
N GLY A 164 -0.23 9.31 -4.63
CA GLY A 164 -1.33 8.38 -4.72
C GLY A 164 -0.72 6.99 -4.84
N GLY A 165 -1.06 6.11 -3.91
CA GLY A 165 -0.77 4.67 -3.99
C GLY A 165 -1.55 4.03 -5.13
N GLY A 166 -1.25 4.45 -6.35
CA GLY A 166 -1.84 3.95 -7.58
C GLY A 166 -1.20 2.64 -8.01
N ASN A 167 -2.01 1.79 -8.64
CA ASN A 167 -1.53 0.66 -9.41
C ASN A 167 -0.67 1.20 -10.57
N GLY A 168 0.65 1.21 -10.40
CA GLY A 168 1.59 1.59 -11.46
C GLY A 168 1.58 0.57 -12.60
N SER A 169 1.65 1.05 -13.84
CA SER A 169 1.81 0.21 -15.03
C SER A 169 3.00 0.70 -15.85
N GLY A 170 3.95 -0.19 -16.14
CA GLY A 170 5.16 0.19 -16.86
C GLY A 170 6.26 -0.87 -16.82
N PRO A 171 7.47 -0.54 -17.30
CA PRO A 171 8.60 -1.45 -17.25
C PRO A 171 9.18 -1.57 -15.83
N ILE A 172 9.54 -2.78 -15.44
CA ILE A 172 10.39 -3.06 -14.27
C ILE A 172 11.83 -3.16 -14.78
N ARG A 173 12.68 -2.18 -14.46
CA ARG A 173 14.06 -2.10 -14.96
C ARG A 173 15.06 -2.55 -13.90
N SER A 174 15.96 -3.46 -14.25
CA SER A 174 17.06 -3.86 -13.38
C SER A 174 18.07 -2.72 -13.25
N VAL A 175 18.42 -2.37 -12.02
CA VAL A 175 19.46 -1.37 -11.73
C VAL A 175 20.83 -1.88 -12.19
N GLY A 176 21.11 -3.18 -12.04
CA GLY A 176 22.39 -3.78 -12.41
C GLY A 176 22.69 -3.81 -13.91
N SER A 177 21.66 -3.80 -14.77
CA SER A 177 21.84 -3.93 -16.22
C SER A 177 21.21 -2.82 -17.06
N GLY A 178 20.29 -2.03 -16.50
CA GLY A 178 19.45 -1.08 -17.24
C GLY A 178 18.38 -1.74 -18.13
N ARG A 179 18.29 -3.07 -18.12
CA ARG A 179 17.36 -3.88 -18.92
C ARG A 179 16.04 -4.12 -18.19
N CYS A 180 15.01 -4.47 -18.93
CA CYS A 180 13.65 -4.66 -18.45
C CYS A 180 13.35 -6.12 -18.13
N LEU A 181 12.52 -6.37 -17.11
CA LEU A 181 11.89 -7.66 -16.85
C LEU A 181 10.99 -8.02 -18.04
N ASP A 182 11.32 -9.13 -18.69
CA ASP A 182 10.82 -9.50 -20.01
C ASP A 182 10.27 -10.92 -20.01
N VAL A 183 9.10 -11.10 -20.62
CA VAL A 183 8.61 -12.42 -20.99
C VAL A 183 9.22 -12.81 -22.34
N PRO A 184 10.06 -13.87 -22.41
CA PRO A 184 10.76 -14.22 -23.64
C PRO A 184 9.81 -14.41 -24.83
N ASN A 185 10.16 -13.77 -25.95
CA ASN A 185 9.45 -13.84 -27.23
C ASN A 185 7.95 -13.49 -27.13
N ALA A 186 7.57 -12.66 -26.16
CA ALA A 186 6.18 -12.33 -25.85
C ALA A 186 5.28 -13.57 -25.66
N SER A 187 5.85 -14.67 -25.15
CA SER A 187 5.11 -15.89 -24.83
C SER A 187 3.97 -15.60 -23.85
N THR A 188 2.86 -16.33 -23.99
CA THR A 188 1.73 -16.33 -23.06
C THR A 188 1.54 -17.69 -22.38
N ASN A 189 2.46 -18.63 -22.61
CA ASN A 189 2.42 -19.96 -22.01
C ASN A 189 2.76 -19.90 -20.52
N ASP A 190 1.92 -20.54 -19.72
CA ASP A 190 2.19 -20.74 -18.31
C ASP A 190 3.49 -21.51 -18.13
N GLY A 191 4.30 -21.05 -17.18
CA GLY A 191 5.62 -21.59 -16.94
C GLY A 191 6.72 -21.01 -17.83
N THR A 192 6.48 -19.96 -18.61
CA THR A 192 7.60 -19.29 -19.30
C THR A 192 8.48 -18.58 -18.26
N GLN A 193 9.74 -19.02 -18.09
CA GLN A 193 10.69 -18.34 -17.21
C GLN A 193 10.98 -16.94 -17.73
N LEU A 194 11.05 -15.97 -16.82
CA LEU A 194 11.37 -14.60 -17.18
C LEU A 194 12.87 -14.40 -17.38
N GLN A 195 13.19 -13.33 -18.09
CA GLN A 195 14.55 -12.87 -18.33
C GLN A 195 14.65 -11.35 -18.16
N ILE A 196 15.86 -10.82 -18.23
CA ILE A 196 16.07 -9.42 -18.60
C ILE A 196 16.33 -9.31 -20.11
N TRP A 197 15.78 -8.25 -20.70
CA TRP A 197 16.00 -7.91 -22.10
C TRP A 197 16.04 -6.38 -22.28
N ASP A 198 16.69 -5.90 -23.33
CA ASP A 198 16.69 -4.48 -23.67
C ASP A 198 15.26 -3.91 -23.66
N CYS A 199 15.09 -2.77 -23.00
CA CYS A 199 13.80 -2.14 -22.84
C CYS A 199 13.26 -1.66 -24.18
N ASN A 200 12.11 -2.19 -24.62
CA ASN A 200 11.58 -1.96 -25.97
C ASN A 200 10.13 -1.45 -26.01
N GLY A 201 9.47 -1.30 -24.86
CA GLY A 201 8.11 -0.77 -24.75
C GLY A 201 7.01 -1.74 -25.20
N GLN A 202 7.34 -3.00 -25.46
CA GLN A 202 6.36 -4.02 -25.84
C GLN A 202 5.56 -4.52 -24.63
N THR A 203 4.40 -5.11 -24.91
CA THR A 203 3.45 -5.58 -23.88
C THR A 203 4.03 -6.66 -22.97
N ASN A 204 5.03 -7.42 -23.43
CA ASN A 204 5.73 -8.44 -22.67
C ASN A 204 6.75 -7.88 -21.65
N GLN A 205 6.91 -6.55 -21.61
CA GLN A 205 7.70 -5.82 -20.63
C GLN A 205 6.86 -4.82 -19.82
N THR A 206 5.54 -4.78 -20.05
CA THR A 206 4.63 -3.88 -19.33
C THR A 206 3.98 -4.64 -18.19
N TRP A 207 4.37 -4.29 -16.97
CA TRP A 207 3.88 -4.88 -15.74
C TRP A 207 2.96 -3.92 -15.02
N THR A 208 1.84 -4.42 -14.52
CA THR A 208 0.88 -3.67 -13.71
C THR A 208 0.90 -4.20 -12.29
N SER A 209 1.28 -3.36 -11.32
CA SER A 209 1.08 -3.72 -9.91
C SER A 209 -0.39 -3.62 -9.54
N THR A 210 -0.91 -4.60 -8.80
CA THR A 210 -2.29 -4.57 -8.30
C THR A 210 -2.34 -4.29 -6.81
N SER A 211 -3.51 -3.88 -6.32
CA SER A 211 -3.75 -3.69 -4.89
C SER A 211 -3.65 -4.99 -4.09
N ALA A 212 -3.81 -6.15 -4.73
CA ALA A 212 -3.58 -7.46 -4.12
C ALA A 212 -2.08 -7.81 -3.97
N GLY A 213 -1.18 -6.99 -4.53
CA GLY A 213 0.26 -7.23 -4.53
C GLY A 213 0.78 -8.04 -5.70
N GLU A 214 -0.02 -8.28 -6.74
CA GLU A 214 0.45 -9.00 -7.93
C GLU A 214 1.22 -8.05 -8.86
N LEU A 215 2.13 -8.60 -9.66
CA LEU A 215 2.71 -7.93 -10.82
C LEU A 215 2.20 -8.63 -12.07
N ARG A 216 1.26 -7.99 -12.78
CA ARG A 216 0.55 -8.58 -13.91
C ARG A 216 1.13 -8.16 -15.25
N VAL A 217 1.24 -9.10 -16.18
CA VAL A 217 1.56 -8.87 -17.59
C VAL A 217 0.41 -9.40 -18.45
N TYR A 218 0.16 -8.76 -19.60
CA TYR A 218 -0.97 -9.08 -20.50
C TYR A 218 -2.37 -9.01 -19.85
N GLY A 219 -2.49 -8.39 -18.67
CA GLY A 219 -3.74 -8.25 -17.91
C GLY A 219 -4.13 -9.46 -17.04
N ASN A 220 -3.83 -10.69 -17.48
CA ASN A 220 -4.26 -11.92 -16.79
C ASN A 220 -3.14 -12.92 -16.45
N LYS A 221 -1.87 -12.60 -16.74
CA LYS A 221 -0.71 -13.37 -16.29
C LYS A 221 -0.03 -12.66 -15.13
N CYS A 222 0.45 -13.43 -14.17
CA CYS A 222 1.09 -12.93 -12.97
C CYS A 222 2.56 -13.35 -12.94
N LEU A 223 3.41 -12.47 -12.40
CA LEU A 223 4.75 -12.82 -11.94
C LEU A 223 4.61 -13.91 -10.86
N ASP A 224 5.15 -15.08 -11.14
CA ASP A 224 4.91 -16.31 -10.38
C ASP A 224 6.23 -16.95 -9.97
N ALA A 225 6.35 -17.30 -8.69
CA ALA A 225 7.45 -18.10 -8.19
C ALA A 225 7.08 -19.59 -8.18
N ALA A 226 7.86 -20.41 -8.90
CA ALA A 226 7.66 -21.86 -9.00
C ALA A 226 8.32 -22.65 -7.85
N GLY A 227 8.51 -22.02 -6.69
CA GLY A 227 9.16 -22.58 -5.51
C GLY A 227 9.54 -21.49 -4.50
N THR A 228 10.00 -21.90 -3.32
CA THR A 228 10.31 -20.98 -2.20
C THR A 228 11.80 -20.92 -1.83
N GLY A 229 12.64 -21.74 -2.46
CA GLY A 229 14.08 -21.79 -2.21
C GLY A 229 14.90 -20.88 -3.13
N ASN A 230 16.18 -20.68 -2.77
CA ASN A 230 17.16 -20.06 -3.66
C ASN A 230 17.26 -20.82 -4.98
N GLY A 231 17.28 -20.10 -6.10
CA GLY A 231 17.27 -20.69 -7.44
C GLY A 231 15.89 -21.04 -7.95
N ALA A 232 14.82 -20.85 -7.17
CA ALA A 232 13.47 -21.10 -7.66
C ALA A 232 13.18 -20.22 -8.88
N LYS A 233 12.66 -20.86 -9.92
CA LYS A 233 12.31 -20.23 -11.18
C LYS A 233 11.23 -19.16 -10.96
N VAL A 234 11.45 -17.98 -11.55
CA VAL A 234 10.42 -16.94 -11.66
C VAL A 234 9.90 -16.89 -13.09
N GLN A 235 8.59 -16.99 -13.23
CA GLN A 235 7.90 -17.24 -14.49
C GLN A 235 6.64 -16.39 -14.62
N ILE A 236 5.96 -16.49 -15.76
CA ILE A 236 4.55 -16.13 -15.86
C ILE A 236 3.67 -17.35 -15.60
N TYR A 237 2.56 -17.13 -14.90
CA TYR A 237 1.50 -18.11 -14.74
C TYR A 237 0.13 -17.40 -14.73
N SER A 238 -0.95 -18.13 -15.00
CA SER A 238 -2.31 -17.59 -14.89
C SER A 238 -2.55 -17.07 -13.47
N CYS A 239 -3.12 -15.86 -13.34
CA CYS A 239 -3.35 -15.27 -12.02
C CYS A 239 -4.44 -16.04 -11.25
N TRP A 240 -4.14 -16.45 -10.02
CA TRP A 240 -5.08 -17.17 -9.15
C TRP A 240 -5.11 -16.66 -7.70
N GLY A 241 -4.32 -15.63 -7.38
CA GLY A 241 -4.33 -14.98 -6.06
C GLY A 241 -3.47 -15.67 -5.00
N GLY A 242 -2.65 -16.66 -5.38
CA GLY A 242 -1.70 -17.33 -4.50
C GLY A 242 -0.60 -16.40 -4.00
N ASP A 243 -0.06 -16.68 -2.81
CA ASP A 243 1.00 -15.84 -2.22
C ASP A 243 2.35 -15.94 -2.95
N ASN A 244 2.53 -16.98 -3.77
CA ASN A 244 3.67 -17.11 -4.68
C ASN A 244 3.54 -16.19 -5.92
N GLN A 245 2.40 -15.52 -6.09
CA GLN A 245 2.13 -14.51 -7.12
C GLN A 245 2.04 -13.09 -6.53
N LYS A 246 2.29 -12.93 -5.23
CA LYS A 246 2.26 -11.64 -4.53
C LYS A 246 3.67 -11.20 -4.18
N TRP A 247 3.92 -9.91 -4.34
CA TRP A 247 5.22 -9.29 -4.26
C TRP A 247 5.16 -8.01 -3.43
N ARG A 248 6.20 -7.78 -2.65
CA ARG A 248 6.43 -6.54 -1.89
C ARG A 248 7.44 -5.68 -2.63
N LEU A 249 7.03 -4.47 -3.00
CA LEU A 249 7.88 -3.47 -3.62
C LEU A 249 8.49 -2.59 -2.52
N ASN A 250 9.75 -2.84 -2.17
CA ASN A 250 10.42 -2.13 -1.08
C ASN A 250 11.05 -0.82 -1.58
N SER A 251 11.16 0.17 -0.69
CA SER A 251 11.76 1.48 -1.00
C SER A 251 13.22 1.42 -1.42
N ASP A 252 13.94 0.36 -1.04
CA ASP A 252 15.32 0.12 -1.42
C ASP A 252 15.48 -0.46 -2.83
N GLY A 253 14.39 -0.60 -3.60
CA GLY A 253 14.35 -1.15 -4.95
C GLY A 253 14.27 -2.68 -5.03
N SER A 254 14.26 -3.39 -3.91
CA SER A 254 14.06 -4.85 -3.94
C SER A 254 12.58 -5.22 -4.16
N ILE A 255 12.35 -6.28 -4.93
CA ILE A 255 11.04 -6.91 -5.12
C ILE A 255 11.07 -8.27 -4.43
N VAL A 256 10.25 -8.48 -3.39
CA VAL A 256 10.31 -9.67 -2.53
C VAL A 256 9.03 -10.48 -2.62
N GLY A 257 9.13 -11.79 -2.87
CA GLY A 257 7.97 -12.69 -2.88
C GLY A 257 7.35 -12.79 -1.48
N VAL A 258 6.02 -12.67 -1.39
CA VAL A 258 5.29 -12.77 -0.11
C VAL A 258 5.46 -14.14 0.51
N GLN A 259 5.24 -15.22 -0.26
CA GLN A 259 5.34 -16.59 0.25
C GLN A 259 6.78 -16.99 0.64
N SER A 260 7.78 -16.59 -0.16
CA SER A 260 9.16 -17.08 -0.01
C SER A 260 10.02 -16.19 0.90
N GLY A 261 9.70 -14.90 1.01
CA GLY A 261 10.60 -13.92 1.61
C GLY A 261 11.87 -13.64 0.81
N LEU A 262 11.99 -14.18 -0.42
CA LEU A 262 13.17 -14.05 -1.28
C LEU A 262 13.01 -12.95 -2.33
N CYS A 263 14.15 -12.40 -2.77
CA CYS A 263 14.22 -11.32 -3.74
C CYS A 263 14.17 -11.83 -5.18
N LEU A 264 13.55 -11.03 -6.06
CA LEU A 264 13.65 -11.14 -7.51
C LEU A 264 15.09 -10.85 -7.93
N ASP A 265 15.77 -11.84 -8.52
CA ASP A 265 17.21 -11.85 -8.74
C ASP A 265 17.54 -12.20 -10.20
N ALA A 266 18.34 -11.36 -10.87
CA ALA A 266 18.93 -11.72 -12.15
C ALA A 266 20.10 -12.69 -11.92
N VAL A 267 19.96 -13.91 -12.45
CA VAL A 267 20.82 -15.08 -12.16
C VAL A 267 22.30 -14.75 -12.36
N GLY A 268 23.11 -15.07 -11.36
CA GLY A 268 24.57 -14.94 -11.43
C GLY A 268 25.05 -13.50 -11.63
N GLN A 269 24.23 -12.50 -11.27
CA GLN A 269 24.47 -11.08 -11.56
C GLN A 269 24.62 -10.78 -13.06
N GLY A 270 24.09 -11.65 -13.92
CA GLY A 270 24.15 -11.49 -15.36
C GLY A 270 23.47 -10.19 -15.80
N THR A 271 24.09 -9.49 -16.74
CA THR A 271 23.57 -8.22 -17.27
C THR A 271 23.16 -8.31 -18.71
N GLY A 272 23.51 -9.38 -19.44
CA GLY A 272 23.17 -9.55 -20.85
C GLY A 272 21.70 -9.93 -21.10
N ASN A 273 21.23 -9.63 -22.30
CA ASN A 273 19.94 -10.11 -22.81
C ASN A 273 19.82 -11.64 -22.63
N GLY A 274 18.70 -12.09 -22.10
CA GLY A 274 18.46 -13.51 -21.84
C GLY A 274 18.95 -14.00 -20.47
N THR A 275 19.55 -13.14 -19.64
CA THR A 275 19.82 -13.51 -18.24
C THR A 275 18.49 -13.81 -17.56
N GLN A 276 18.35 -15.04 -17.07
CA GLN A 276 17.13 -15.52 -16.44
C GLN A 276 16.89 -14.88 -15.07
N ILE A 277 15.63 -14.90 -14.64
CA ILE A 277 15.23 -14.47 -13.30
C ILE A 277 14.95 -15.66 -12.39
N GLN A 278 15.37 -15.53 -11.14
CA GLN A 278 15.15 -16.50 -10.06
C GLN A 278 14.72 -15.80 -8.77
N LEU A 279 14.34 -16.58 -7.78
CA LEU A 279 14.34 -16.16 -6.39
C LEU A 279 15.71 -16.41 -5.76
N TYR A 280 16.18 -15.46 -4.97
CA TYR A 280 17.38 -15.65 -4.17
C TYR A 280 17.30 -14.85 -2.86
N SER A 281 18.09 -15.26 -1.88
CA SER A 281 18.22 -14.56 -0.59
C SER A 281 18.56 -13.09 -0.85
N CYS A 282 17.82 -12.20 -0.21
CA CYS A 282 18.04 -10.77 -0.35
C CYS A 282 19.38 -10.38 0.25
N TRP A 283 20.29 -9.82 -0.56
CA TRP A 283 21.64 -9.46 -0.09
C TRP A 283 22.06 -8.04 -0.47
N GLY A 284 21.19 -7.29 -1.16
CA GLY A 284 21.40 -5.87 -1.46
C GLY A 284 22.16 -5.58 -2.76
N GLY A 285 22.53 -6.61 -3.53
CA GLY A 285 23.20 -6.45 -4.81
C GLY A 285 22.34 -5.81 -5.91
N ASN A 286 22.98 -5.10 -6.84
CA ASN A 286 22.30 -4.38 -7.93
C ASN A 286 21.47 -5.29 -8.86
N ASN A 287 21.78 -6.59 -8.94
CA ASN A 287 21.01 -7.57 -9.70
C ASN A 287 19.67 -7.95 -9.03
N GLN A 288 19.44 -7.51 -7.79
CA GLN A 288 18.18 -7.64 -7.03
C GLN A 288 17.46 -6.30 -6.86
N LYS A 289 17.96 -5.24 -7.50
CA LYS A 289 17.42 -3.90 -7.42
C LYS A 289 16.73 -3.53 -8.73
N TRP A 290 15.55 -2.96 -8.59
CA TRP A 290 14.64 -2.70 -9.69
C TRP A 290 14.05 -1.30 -9.55
N THR A 291 13.93 -0.59 -10.66
CA THR A 291 13.10 0.61 -10.74
C THR A 291 11.79 0.26 -11.43
N PHE A 292 10.69 0.60 -10.78
CA PHE A 292 9.35 0.45 -11.32
C PHE A 292 8.68 1.80 -11.20
N ALA A 293 8.39 2.44 -12.33
CA ALA A 293 7.72 3.74 -12.32
C ALA A 293 6.29 3.53 -11.82
N GLN A 294 6.01 4.01 -10.60
CA GLN A 294 4.67 4.17 -10.05
C GLN A 294 4.11 5.53 -10.47
#